data_AF-A0A9W9ZKW7-F1
#
_entry.id   AF-A0A9W9ZKW7-F1
#
_cell.length_a   1.000
_cell.length_b   1.000
_cell.length_c   1.000
_cell.angle_alpha   90.00
_cell.angle_beta   90.00
_cell.angle_gamma   90.00
#
_symmetry.space_group_name_H-M   'P 1'
#
loop_
_entity.id
_entity.type
_entity.pdbx_description
1 polymer ?
#
loop_
_entity_poly.entity_id
_entity_poly.type
_entity_poly.pdbx_seq_one_letter_code
_entity_poly.pdbx_strand_id
1 'polypeptide(L)'
;MPVIIDFVITRTHDIRLPFYCSYSRKKLISLSFTPRRIHFGQEVGYGNFTFSMEFYKSSSYATPYTPQDLPTGVQLNDYLYVQYSVESSADLVIMAENCKATKGSSHSWPQYNIIQNG
;
A
#
# COMPACT_ATOMS: atom_id res chain seq x y z
N MET A 1 -1.24 -54.58 -22.09
CA MET A 1 -0.70 -53.30 -22.52
C MET A 1 -0.86 -52.31 -21.43
N PRO A 2 -0.21 -52.56 -20.28
CA PRO A 2 -0.84 -52.00 -19.13
C PRO A 2 -0.44 -50.47 -18.87
N VAL A 3 -1.21 -49.47 -18.33
CA VAL A 3 -0.88 -48.12 -17.79
C VAL A 3 -0.41 -48.10 -16.33
N ILE A 4 0.86 -47.73 -16.17
CA ILE A 4 1.59 -47.44 -14.93
C ILE A 4 1.06 -46.20 -14.27
N ILE A 5 0.57 -46.34 -13.04
CA ILE A 5 0.56 -45.25 -12.07
C ILE A 5 1.45 -45.75 -10.91
N ASP A 6 2.63 -45.15 -10.75
CA ASP A 6 3.75 -45.58 -9.90
C ASP A 6 4.39 -46.97 -10.23
N PHE A 7 5.01 -47.09 -11.40
CA PHE A 7 5.57 -48.34 -11.96
C PHE A 7 4.61 -49.54 -12.25
N VAL A 8 3.26 -49.41 -12.22
CA VAL A 8 2.29 -50.52 -12.53
C VAL A 8 1.52 -50.52 -13.87
N ILE A 9 1.99 -51.16 -14.94
CA ILE A 9 1.32 -51.11 -16.26
C ILE A 9 -0.12 -51.77 -16.09
N THR A 10 -1.31 -51.09 -16.33
CA THR A 10 -2.81 -51.41 -16.64
C THR A 10 -3.49 -51.46 -18.12
N ARG A 11 -3.97 -52.62 -18.64
CA ARG A 11 -4.04 -52.95 -20.13
C ARG A 11 -4.99 -52.16 -21.04
N THR A 12 -5.93 -51.46 -20.49
CA THR A 12 -7.03 -50.80 -21.20
C THR A 12 -7.76 -50.00 -20.12
N HIS A 13 -8.32 -48.86 -20.51
CA HIS A 13 -8.95 -47.81 -19.69
C HIS A 13 -8.09 -46.53 -19.59
N ASP A 14 -8.37 -45.61 -20.52
CA ASP A 14 -7.88 -44.22 -20.56
C ASP A 14 -8.66 -43.41 -19.51
N ILE A 15 -8.06 -43.21 -18.34
CA ILE A 15 -8.64 -42.43 -17.26
C ILE A 15 -8.20 -40.98 -17.44
N ARG A 16 -9.07 -40.15 -18.02
CA ARG A 16 -8.88 -38.70 -18.12
C ARG A 16 -9.64 -38.03 -16.99
N LEU A 17 -8.93 -37.48 -16.01
CA LEU A 17 -9.52 -36.60 -15.00
C LEU A 17 -9.44 -35.15 -15.50
N PRO A 18 -10.53 -34.55 -16.01
CA PRO A 18 -10.55 -33.13 -16.30
C PRO A 18 -10.55 -32.34 -14.99
N PHE A 19 -9.43 -31.70 -14.68
CA PHE A 19 -9.34 -30.71 -13.62
C PHE A 19 -9.79 -29.35 -14.15
N TYR A 20 -10.72 -28.72 -13.45
CA TYR A 20 -11.15 -27.37 -13.73
C TYR A 20 -10.92 -26.51 -12.50
N CYS A 21 -10.23 -25.38 -12.67
CA CYS A 21 -10.11 -24.35 -11.65
C CYS A 21 -11.14 -23.26 -11.94
N SER A 22 -11.99 -22.96 -10.96
CA SER A 22 -12.90 -21.80 -11.04
C SER A 22 -12.45 -20.75 -10.03
N TYR A 23 -12.28 -19.51 -10.51
CA TYR A 23 -12.01 -18.35 -9.67
C TYR A 23 -13.25 -17.49 -9.59
N SER A 24 -13.65 -17.11 -8.37
CA SER A 24 -14.79 -16.22 -8.17
C SER A 24 -14.59 -14.90 -8.91
N ARG A 25 -15.59 -14.48 -9.69
CA ARG A 25 -15.57 -13.18 -10.40
C ARG A 25 -15.66 -11.97 -9.46
N LYS A 26 -16.06 -12.20 -8.21
CA LYS A 26 -16.17 -11.17 -7.17
C LYS A 26 -15.41 -11.65 -5.94
N LYS A 27 -14.45 -10.85 -5.49
CA LYS A 27 -13.70 -11.07 -4.25
C LYS A 27 -13.82 -9.79 -3.42
N LEU A 28 -14.23 -9.94 -2.16
CA LEU A 28 -14.06 -8.87 -1.18
C LEU A 28 -12.56 -8.76 -0.89
N ILE A 29 -11.98 -7.62 -1.25
CA ILE A 29 -10.57 -7.31 -1.01
C ILE A 29 -10.56 -6.14 -0.03
N SER A 30 -10.07 -6.39 1.17
CA SER A 30 -9.79 -5.37 2.17
C SER A 30 -8.28 -5.17 2.25
N LEU A 31 -7.82 -3.91 2.21
CA LEU A 31 -6.42 -3.58 2.43
C LEU A 31 -6.29 -2.84 3.76
N SER A 32 -5.56 -3.45 4.71
CA SER A 32 -5.14 -2.77 5.92
C SER A 32 -3.77 -2.15 5.68
N PHE A 33 -3.59 -0.88 6.03
CA PHE A 33 -2.28 -0.25 6.04
C PHE A 33 -2.05 0.48 7.37
N THR A 34 -0.80 0.60 7.76
CA THR A 34 -0.41 1.35 8.96
C THR A 34 0.21 2.67 8.50
N PRO A 35 -0.51 3.80 8.55
CA PRO A 35 0.07 5.10 8.26
C PRO A 35 1.18 5.40 9.26
N ARG A 36 2.33 5.82 8.75
CA ARG A 36 3.44 6.32 9.58
C ARG A 36 3.42 7.84 9.52
N ARG A 37 3.50 8.49 10.69
CA ARG A 37 3.88 9.89 10.77
C ARG A 37 5.35 9.98 10.38
N ILE A 38 5.64 10.75 9.35
CA ILE A 38 7.02 11.00 8.92
C ILE A 38 7.35 12.43 9.31
N HIS A 39 8.35 12.56 10.18
CA HIS A 39 8.93 13.84 10.55
C HIS A 39 10.40 13.87 10.09
N PHE A 40 10.72 14.85 9.25
CA PHE A 40 12.11 15.16 8.90
C PHE A 40 12.53 16.41 9.67
N GLY A 41 13.69 16.35 10.32
CA GLY A 41 14.20 17.41 11.18
C GLY A 41 15.65 17.75 10.88
N GLN A 42 15.88 19.07 10.73
CA GLN A 42 17.13 19.82 10.66
C GLN A 42 18.02 19.62 9.43
N GLU A 43 17.87 20.53 8.45
CA GLU A 43 18.83 20.80 7.40
C GLU A 43 19.90 21.78 7.92
N VAL A 44 21.16 21.34 7.99
CA VAL A 44 22.27 22.15 8.53
C VAL A 44 22.58 23.29 7.56
N GLY A 45 22.22 24.52 7.92
CA GLY A 45 22.56 25.75 7.18
C GLY A 45 21.39 26.73 6.98
N TYR A 46 20.13 26.26 7.05
CA TYR A 46 18.95 27.10 6.77
C TYR A 46 17.98 27.24 7.96
N GLY A 47 18.10 26.42 9.02
CA GLY A 47 17.26 26.48 10.21
C GLY A 47 16.64 25.12 10.58
N ASN A 48 15.85 25.09 11.65
CA ASN A 48 15.09 23.90 12.04
C ASN A 48 13.71 23.95 11.40
N PHE A 49 13.49 23.13 10.38
CA PHE A 49 12.17 22.91 9.79
C PHE A 49 11.69 21.52 10.18
N THR A 50 10.43 21.43 10.60
CA THR A 50 9.78 20.16 10.91
C THR A 50 8.75 19.89 9.85
N PHE A 51 9.00 18.89 9.00
CA PHE A 51 8.00 18.43 8.05
C PHE A 51 7.07 17.43 8.73
N SER A 52 5.79 17.43 8.37
CA SER A 52 4.84 16.43 8.80
C SER A 52 4.01 15.93 7.63
N MET A 53 3.66 14.64 7.64
CA MET A 53 2.74 14.03 6.70
C MET A 53 1.77 13.14 7.48
N GLU A 54 0.47 13.45 7.41
CA GLU A 54 -0.56 12.79 8.20
C GLU A 54 -1.77 12.37 7.38
N PHE A 55 -2.41 11.30 7.81
CA PHE A 55 -3.66 10.81 7.24
C PHE A 55 -4.84 11.33 8.05
N TYR A 56 -5.91 11.71 7.35
CA TYR A 56 -7.11 12.32 7.93
C TYR A 56 -8.35 11.48 7.64
N LYS A 57 -9.31 11.55 8.55
CA LYS A 57 -10.56 10.77 8.48
C LYS A 57 -11.52 11.28 7.39
N SER A 58 -11.36 12.52 6.91
CA SER A 58 -12.24 13.11 5.90
C SER A 58 -11.56 14.25 5.13
N SER A 59 -12.20 14.73 4.07
CA SER A 59 -11.76 15.85 3.22
C SER A 59 -11.70 17.21 3.92
N SER A 60 -12.22 17.34 5.14
CA SER A 60 -12.10 18.58 5.91
C SER A 60 -10.73 18.74 6.55
N TYR A 61 -9.91 17.69 6.57
CA TYR A 61 -8.60 17.66 7.23
C TYR A 61 -8.65 18.08 8.71
N ALA A 62 -9.81 17.92 9.38
CA ALA A 62 -9.98 18.35 10.76
C ALA A 62 -9.48 17.31 11.79
N THR A 63 -9.55 16.03 11.45
CA THR A 63 -9.29 14.94 12.40
C THR A 63 -8.25 13.97 11.82
N PRO A 64 -7.00 13.99 12.32
CA PRO A 64 -6.00 13.03 11.90
C PRO A 64 -6.26 11.65 12.51
N TYR A 65 -5.70 10.61 11.89
CA TYR A 65 -5.63 9.29 12.51
C TYR A 65 -4.57 9.27 13.63
N THR A 66 -4.91 8.58 14.71
CA THR A 66 -4.07 8.35 15.89
C THR A 66 -3.54 6.91 15.91
N PRO A 67 -2.48 6.59 16.66
CA PRO A 67 -1.98 5.22 16.77
C PRO A 67 -3.03 4.19 17.21
N GLN A 68 -4.02 4.61 18.00
CA GLN A 68 -5.14 3.78 18.45
C GLN A 68 -6.14 3.46 17.33
N ASP A 69 -6.20 4.29 16.29
CA ASP A 69 -7.04 4.03 15.11
C ASP A 69 -6.40 2.99 14.16
N LEU A 70 -5.16 2.56 14.42
CA LEU A 70 -4.38 1.74 13.48
C LEU A 70 -4.39 0.25 13.84
N PRO A 71 -4.37 -0.65 12.85
CA PRO A 71 -4.42 -0.38 11.41
C PRO A 71 -5.82 0.02 10.95
N THR A 72 -5.90 1.07 10.13
CA THR A 72 -7.16 1.46 9.51
C THR A 72 -7.47 0.50 8.37
N GLY A 73 -8.62 -0.16 8.46
CA GLY A 73 -9.17 -0.91 7.34
C GLY A 73 -9.79 0.05 6.34
N VAL A 74 -9.22 0.15 5.15
CA VAL A 74 -9.82 0.88 4.02
C VAL A 74 -10.26 -0.11 2.95
N GLN A 75 -11.37 0.19 2.30
CA GLN A 75 -11.86 -0.61 1.19
C GLN A 75 -11.27 -0.10 -0.12
N LEU A 76 -11.22 -0.97 -1.13
CA LEU A 76 -10.90 -0.52 -2.47
C LEU A 76 -11.94 0.51 -2.92
N ASN A 77 -11.47 1.57 -3.59
CA ASN A 77 -12.23 2.76 -3.99
C ASN A 77 -12.58 3.74 -2.87
N ASP A 78 -12.15 3.51 -1.63
CA ASP A 78 -12.24 4.55 -0.60
C ASP A 78 -11.23 5.67 -0.85
N TYR A 79 -11.62 6.90 -0.52
CA TYR A 79 -10.72 8.05 -0.57
C TYR A 79 -9.79 8.07 0.65
N LEU A 80 -8.49 8.23 0.40
CA LEU A 80 -7.49 8.50 1.42
C LEU A 80 -7.17 10.00 1.44
N TYR A 81 -7.37 10.62 2.60
CA TYR A 81 -7.06 12.03 2.79
C TYR A 81 -5.69 12.16 3.47
N VAL A 82 -4.73 12.73 2.76
CA VAL A 82 -3.35 12.91 3.25
C VAL A 82 -2.99 14.38 3.14
N GLN A 83 -2.39 14.94 4.18
CA GLN A 83 -1.88 16.31 4.19
C GLN A 83 -0.42 16.31 4.61
N TYR A 84 0.38 17.14 3.95
CA TYR A 84 1.75 17.45 4.33
C TYR A 84 1.84 18.92 4.75
N SER A 85 2.65 19.21 5.76
CA SER A 85 2.86 20.57 6.29
C SER A 85 4.30 20.76 6.74
N VAL A 86 4.70 22.03 6.89
CA VAL A 86 5.98 22.41 7.46
C VAL A 86 5.72 23.34 8.64
N GLU A 87 6.39 23.06 9.75
CA GLU A 87 6.50 23.97 10.88
C GLU A 87 7.87 24.64 10.81
N SER A 88 7.85 25.97 10.71
CA SER A 88 9.00 26.82 10.45
C SER A 88 8.77 28.18 11.11
N SER A 89 9.85 28.80 11.60
CA SER A 89 9.83 30.21 12.04
C SER A 89 9.90 31.20 10.87
N ALA A 90 10.27 30.74 9.68
CA ALA A 90 10.30 31.51 8.44
C ALA A 90 9.07 31.23 7.56
N ASP A 91 8.69 32.22 6.76
CA ASP A 91 7.61 32.10 5.77
C ASP A 91 8.06 31.23 4.60
N LEU A 92 7.67 29.95 4.63
CA LEU A 92 8.07 28.94 3.67
C LEU A 92 6.85 28.30 3.00
N VAL A 93 6.98 28.02 1.71
CA VAL A 93 6.02 27.23 0.93
C VAL A 93 6.65 25.88 0.61
N ILE A 94 5.86 24.82 0.68
CA ILE A 94 6.28 23.45 0.39
C ILE A 94 5.55 22.90 -0.82
N MET A 95 6.26 22.11 -1.62
CA MET A 95 5.76 21.46 -2.82
C MET A 95 6.26 20.02 -2.87
N ALA A 96 5.38 19.10 -3.23
CA ALA A 96 5.63 17.66 -3.13
C ALA A 96 6.09 17.09 -4.48
N GLU A 97 7.34 17.32 -4.86
CA GLU A 97 7.88 16.94 -6.18
C GLU A 97 7.62 15.46 -6.53
N ASN A 98 7.85 14.54 -5.59
CA ASN A 98 7.68 13.11 -5.80
C ASN A 98 7.07 12.43 -4.57
N CYS A 99 6.00 11.67 -4.76
CA CYS A 99 5.33 10.88 -3.72
C CYS A 99 5.08 9.46 -4.21
N LYS A 100 5.45 8.46 -3.41
CA LYS A 100 5.31 7.05 -3.76
C LYS A 100 4.79 6.21 -2.60
N ALA A 101 3.96 5.21 -2.92
CA ALA A 101 3.54 4.18 -1.99
C ALA A 101 4.39 2.91 -2.17
N THR A 102 4.79 2.32 -1.05
CA THR A 102 5.55 1.07 -0.99
C THR A 102 4.92 0.11 0.02
N LYS A 103 5.03 -1.20 -0.21
CA LYS A 103 4.45 -2.20 0.71
C LYS A 103 5.18 -2.28 2.07
N GLY A 104 6.45 -1.89 2.11
CA GLY A 104 7.30 -1.93 3.30
C GLY A 104 8.14 -0.67 3.44
N SER A 105 9.46 -0.82 3.53
CA SER A 105 10.40 0.30 3.61
C SER A 105 10.41 1.15 2.34
N SER A 106 10.98 2.36 2.43
CA SER A 106 11.04 3.37 1.36
C SER A 106 11.64 2.92 0.02
N HIS A 107 12.37 1.80 0.02
CA HIS A 107 13.01 1.20 -1.16
C HIS A 107 12.40 -0.16 -1.56
N SER A 108 11.33 -0.58 -0.88
CA SER A 108 10.69 -1.86 -1.15
C SER A 108 9.86 -1.83 -2.44
N TRP A 109 9.89 -2.94 -3.18
CA TRP A 109 9.02 -3.17 -4.34
C TRP A 109 7.76 -3.95 -3.94
N PRO A 110 6.62 -3.75 -4.61
CA PRO A 110 6.38 -2.77 -5.68
C PRO A 110 6.32 -1.32 -5.16
N GLN A 111 6.72 -0.37 -6.02
CA GLN A 111 6.58 1.08 -5.79
C GLN A 111 5.50 1.62 -6.72
N TYR A 112 4.62 2.47 -6.19
CA TYR A 112 3.55 3.11 -6.96
C TYR A 112 3.67 4.62 -6.83
N ASN A 113 3.83 5.32 -7.94
CA ASN A 113 3.91 6.78 -7.95
C ASN A 113 2.51 7.37 -7.73
N ILE A 114 2.39 8.25 -6.74
CA ILE A 114 1.19 9.05 -6.45
C ILE A 114 1.37 10.44 -7.04
N ILE A 115 2.55 11.05 -6.82
CA ILE A 115 2.95 12.32 -7.42
C ILE A 115 4.30 12.07 -8.11
N GLN A 116 4.45 12.56 -9.34
CA GLN A 116 5.69 12.45 -10.10
C GLN A 116 5.92 13.76 -10.84
N ASN A 117 7.00 14.45 -10.50
CA ASN A 117 7.35 15.78 -11.00
C ASN A 117 6.24 16.83 -10.72
N GLY A 118 5.81 16.94 -9.45
CA GLY A 118 4.75 17.86 -8.98
C GLY A 118 5.12 18.64 -7.72
#